data_AF-A0A6L5HKF4-F1
#
_entry.id   AF-A0A6L5HKF4-F1
#
_cell.length_a   1.000
_cell.length_b   1.000
_cell.length_c   1.000
_cell.angle_alpha   90.00
_cell.angle_beta   90.00
_cell.angle_gamma   90.00
#
_symmetry.space_group_name_H-M   'P 1'
#
loop_
_entity.id
_entity.type
_entity.pdbx_description
1 polymer ?
#
loop_
_entity_poly.entity_id
_entity_poly.type
_entity_poly.pdbx_seq_one_letter_code
_entity_poly.pdbx_strand_id
1 'polypeptide(L)'
;MTVENYFRPDKAGEIPFTTEVEILLGGIGRAMYPDGTLQFADQDCNPVVMYSPRLGEQALEAFCKQHIERYRAHHLIHKEAIQEDETPAIESFWE
;
A
#
# COMPACT_ATOMS: atom_id res chain seq x y z
N MET A 1 -12.17 -16.48 -6.03
CA MET A 1 -11.07 -15.88 -6.84
C MET A 1 -10.09 -15.31 -5.83
N THR A 2 -8.89 -15.87 -5.75
CA THR A 2 -7.82 -15.40 -4.88
C THR A 2 -7.21 -14.14 -5.51
N VAL A 3 -7.01 -13.12 -4.68
CA VAL A 3 -6.31 -11.90 -5.05
C VAL A 3 -4.84 -12.16 -4.71
N GLU A 4 -3.94 -11.94 -5.66
CA GLU A 4 -2.52 -12.27 -5.50
C GLU A 4 -1.70 -11.02 -5.19
N ASN A 5 -0.71 -11.14 -4.30
CA ASN A 5 0.26 -10.08 -4.03
C ASN A 5 1.22 -9.92 -5.22
N TYR A 6 1.40 -8.69 -5.68
CA TYR A 6 2.12 -8.42 -6.92
C TYR A 6 3.47 -7.72 -6.71
N PHE A 7 4.57 -8.45 -6.92
CA PHE A 7 5.94 -7.93 -6.84
C PHE A 7 6.54 -7.69 -8.24
N ARG A 8 6.92 -6.44 -8.55
CA ARG A 8 7.44 -5.98 -9.87
C ARG A 8 8.75 -5.17 -9.70
N PRO A 9 9.89 -5.82 -9.43
CA PRO A 9 11.15 -5.10 -9.18
C PRO A 9 11.72 -4.41 -10.43
N ASP A 10 11.35 -4.85 -11.63
CA ASP A 10 11.75 -4.30 -12.93
C ASP A 10 11.18 -2.89 -13.19
N LYS A 11 10.11 -2.51 -12.49
CA LYS A 11 9.39 -1.25 -12.67
C LYS A 11 9.52 -0.29 -11.50
N ALA A 12 10.33 -0.59 -10.48
CA ALA A 12 10.49 0.28 -9.30
C ALA A 12 10.86 1.73 -9.66
N GLY A 13 11.61 1.94 -10.75
CA GLY A 13 11.95 3.28 -11.25
C GLY A 13 10.80 4.03 -11.95
N GLU A 14 9.74 3.34 -12.37
CA GLU A 14 8.58 3.93 -13.05
C GLU A 14 7.49 4.37 -12.07
N ILE A 15 7.48 3.80 -10.86
CA ILE A 15 6.45 3.98 -9.83
C ILE A 15 7.05 4.23 -8.43
N PRO A 16 7.81 5.32 -8.25
CA PRO A 16 8.56 5.59 -7.03
C PRO A 16 7.67 5.79 -5.78
N PHE A 17 6.47 6.34 -5.91
CA PHE A 17 5.61 6.65 -4.76
C PHE A 17 4.87 5.43 -4.23
N THR A 18 4.41 4.52 -5.10
CA THR A 18 3.90 3.21 -4.64
C THR A 18 5.02 2.40 -3.99
N THR A 19 6.24 2.46 -4.53
CA THR A 19 7.41 1.82 -3.88
C THR A 19 7.69 2.43 -2.50
N GLU A 20 7.64 3.76 -2.37
CA GLU A 20 7.81 4.43 -1.09
C GLU A 20 6.71 4.06 -0.09
N VAL A 21 5.44 4.01 -0.53
CA VAL A 21 4.31 3.58 0.32
C VAL A 21 4.48 2.14 0.80
N GLU A 22 4.91 1.22 -0.07
CA GLU A 22 5.22 -0.17 0.30
C GLU A 22 6.25 -0.23 1.45
N ILE A 23 7.33 0.56 1.36
CA ILE A 23 8.35 0.66 2.42
C ILE A 23 7.79 1.29 3.69
N LEU A 24 7.05 2.40 3.58
CA LEU A 24 6.47 3.11 4.73
C LEU A 24 5.42 2.28 5.48
N LEU A 25 4.83 1.29 4.82
CA LEU A 25 3.87 0.36 5.42
C LEU A 25 4.52 -0.93 5.95
N GLY A 26 5.86 -1.04 5.94
CA GLY A 26 6.53 -2.25 6.42
C GLY A 26 6.57 -3.40 5.41
N GLY A 27 6.47 -3.10 4.11
CA GLY A 27 6.47 -4.11 3.05
C GLY A 27 5.08 -4.64 2.70
N ILE A 28 4.00 -4.00 3.15
CA ILE A 28 2.63 -4.35 2.74
C ILE A 28 2.51 -4.21 1.22
N GLY A 29 2.21 -5.33 0.58
CA GLY A 29 2.11 -5.43 -0.87
C GLY A 29 0.82 -4.84 -1.45
N ARG A 30 0.76 -4.87 -2.78
CA ARG A 30 -0.46 -4.55 -3.54
C ARG A 30 -1.18 -5.83 -3.91
N ALA A 31 -2.43 -5.90 -3.49
CA ALA A 31 -3.42 -6.85 -3.93
C ALA A 31 -3.78 -6.59 -5.41
N MET A 32 -3.55 -7.57 -6.29
CA MET A 32 -3.95 -7.49 -7.70
C MET A 32 -5.30 -8.18 -7.96
N TYR A 33 -6.26 -7.40 -8.44
CA TYR A 33 -7.60 -7.89 -8.73
C TYR A 33 -7.74 -8.40 -10.17
N PRO A 34 -8.75 -9.26 -10.46
CA PRO A 34 -8.95 -9.84 -11.80
C PRO A 34 -9.17 -8.83 -12.94
N ASP A 35 -9.61 -7.60 -12.64
CA ASP A 35 -9.76 -6.53 -13.63
C ASP A 35 -8.49 -5.69 -13.85
N GLY A 36 -7.36 -6.10 -13.25
CA GLY A 36 -6.06 -5.45 -13.39
C GLY A 36 -5.86 -4.23 -12.47
N THR A 37 -6.82 -3.91 -11.61
CA THR A 37 -6.64 -2.88 -10.58
C THR A 37 -5.84 -3.41 -9.38
N LEU A 38 -5.24 -2.48 -8.65
CA LEU A 38 -4.35 -2.70 -7.52
C LEU A 38 -4.88 -1.96 -6.28
N GLN A 39 -4.58 -2.49 -5.10
CA GLN A 39 -4.88 -1.84 -3.82
C GLN A 39 -3.81 -2.24 -2.79
N PHE A 40 -3.33 -1.31 -1.97
CA PHE A 40 -2.55 -1.68 -0.79
C PHE A 40 -3.47 -2.28 0.26
N ALA A 41 -3.22 -3.53 0.60
CA ALA A 41 -4.05 -4.28 1.53
C ALA A 41 -3.21 -5.33 2.26
N ASP A 42 -3.38 -5.43 3.57
CA ASP A 42 -2.93 -6.59 4.32
C ASP A 42 -4.04 -7.65 4.28
N GLN A 43 -3.84 -8.66 3.43
CA GLN A 43 -4.77 -9.77 3.22
C GLN A 43 -4.60 -10.89 4.24
N ASP A 44 -3.53 -10.87 5.03
CA ASP A 44 -3.24 -11.87 6.05
C ASP A 44 -3.96 -11.52 7.37
N CYS A 45 -4.42 -10.28 7.53
CA CYS A 45 -5.28 -9.82 8.61
C CYS A 45 -6.78 -10.16 8.40
N ASN A 46 -7.50 -10.38 9.51
CA ASN A 46 -8.96 -10.52 9.51
C ASN A 46 -9.60 -9.61 10.59
N PRO A 47 -10.34 -8.55 10.21
CA PRO A 47 -10.68 -8.17 8.84
C PRO A 47 -9.46 -7.67 8.04
N VAL A 48 -9.54 -7.80 6.71
CA VAL A 48 -8.53 -7.25 5.78
C VAL A 48 -8.38 -5.75 6.03
N VAL A 49 -7.15 -5.29 6.18
CA VAL A 49 -6.85 -3.87 6.38
C VAL A 49 -6.47 -3.24 5.05
N MET A 50 -7.11 -2.12 4.70
CA MET A 50 -6.89 -1.41 3.45
C MET A 50 -6.13 -0.12 3.68
N TYR A 51 -5.18 0.19 2.79
CA TYR A 51 -4.31 1.36 2.90
C TYR A 51 -4.37 2.27 1.68
N SER A 52 -5.18 1.95 0.68
CA SER A 52 -5.42 2.77 -0.51
C SER A 52 -6.81 2.47 -1.10
N PRO A 53 -7.34 3.30 -2.02
CA PRO A 53 -8.42 2.89 -2.91
C PRO A 53 -7.94 1.83 -3.91
N ARG A 54 -8.88 1.12 -4.53
CA ARG A 54 -8.64 0.17 -5.62
C ARG A 54 -8.58 0.92 -6.95
N LEU A 55 -7.41 1.00 -7.56
CA LEU A 55 -7.13 1.83 -8.74
C LEU A 55 -6.26 1.09 -9.76
N GLY A 56 -6.23 1.55 -11.02
CA GLY A 56 -5.19 1.11 -11.97
C GLY A 56 -3.80 1.59 -11.55
N GLU A 57 -2.73 0.92 -12.01
CA GLU A 57 -1.34 1.17 -11.58
C GLU A 57 -0.93 2.66 -11.60
N GLN A 58 -1.15 3.35 -12.73
CA GLN A 58 -0.80 4.76 -12.88
C GLN A 58 -1.64 5.69 -12.00
N ALA A 59 -2.92 5.35 -11.79
CA ALA A 59 -3.80 6.12 -10.93
C ALA A 59 -3.44 5.90 -9.45
N LEU A 60 -3.04 4.69 -9.07
CA LEU A 60 -2.54 4.38 -7.74
C LEU A 60 -1.22 5.11 -7.46
N GLU A 61 -0.31 5.15 -8.42
CA GLU A 61 0.93 5.94 -8.32
C GLU A 61 0.66 7.43 -8.11
N ALA A 62 -0.25 8.02 -8.89
CA ALA A 62 -0.65 9.41 -8.72
C ALA A 62 -1.30 9.67 -7.35
N PHE A 63 -2.12 8.73 -6.86
CA PHE A 63 -2.71 8.78 -5.53
C PHE A 63 -1.64 8.74 -4.43
N CYS A 64 -0.72 7.78 -4.49
CA CYS A 64 0.38 7.67 -3.52
C CYS A 64 1.23 8.95 -3.50
N LYS A 65 1.52 9.53 -4.68
CA LYS A 65 2.22 10.81 -4.79
C LYS A 65 1.46 11.96 -4.11
N GLN A 66 0.16 12.08 -4.37
CA GLN A 66 -0.67 13.13 -3.80
C GLN A 66 -0.77 13.04 -2.27
N HIS A 67 -0.72 11.83 -1.72
CA HIS A 67 -0.98 11.57 -0.31
C HIS A 67 0.26 11.10 0.48
N ILE A 68 1.46 11.21 -0.08
CA ILE A 68 2.68 10.63 0.50
C ILE A 68 2.95 11.08 1.94
N GLU A 69 2.65 12.35 2.26
CA GLU A 69 2.85 12.88 3.61
C GLU A 69 1.95 12.20 4.66
N ARG A 70 0.79 11.67 4.27
CA ARG A 70 -0.07 10.89 5.19
C ARG A 70 0.58 9.57 5.55
N TYR A 71 1.19 8.88 4.58
CA TYR A 71 1.92 7.64 4.82
C TYR A 71 3.18 7.88 5.64
N ARG A 72 3.91 8.98 5.39
CA ARG A 72 5.08 9.36 6.19
C ARG A 72 4.70 9.66 7.65
N ALA A 73 3.59 10.37 7.86
CA ALA A 73 3.07 10.63 9.20
C ALA A 73 2.64 9.34 9.93
N HIS A 74 1.91 8.45 9.23
CA HIS A 74 1.54 7.13 9.75
C HIS A 74 2.77 6.32 10.17
N HIS A 75 3.74 6.19 9.27
CA HIS A 75 4.99 5.49 9.56
C HIS A 75 5.75 6.12 10.74
N LEU A 76 5.80 7.44 10.86
CA LEU A 76 6.47 8.10 11.98
C LEU A 76 5.81 7.77 13.33
N ILE A 77 4.48 7.75 13.38
CA ILE A 77 3.72 7.43 14.60
C ILE A 77 3.90 5.94 14.97
N HIS A 78 3.97 5.07 13.98
CA HIS A 78 3.93 3.61 14.17
C HIS A 78 5.24 2.90 13.89
N LYS A 79 6.36 3.64 13.82
CA LYS A 79 7.65 3.12 13.37
C LYS A 79 8.10 1.87 14.13
N GLU A 80 7.98 1.87 15.45
CA GLU A 80 8.39 0.75 16.30
C GLU A 80 7.55 -0.51 16.01
N ALA A 81 6.23 -0.36 15.90
CA ALA A 81 5.32 -1.46 15.57
C ALA A 81 5.63 -2.06 14.19
N ILE A 82 5.84 -1.20 13.19
CA ILE A 82 6.20 -1.64 11.83
C ILE A 82 7.55 -2.38 11.81
N GLN A 83 8.50 -2.01 12.67
CA GLN A 83 9.80 -2.69 12.79
C GLN A 83 9.69 -4.08 13.46
N GLU A 84 8.63 -4.32 14.21
CA GLU A 84 8.29 -5.61 14.83
C GLU A 84 7.27 -6.41 13.98
N ASP A 85 7.21 -6.13 12.67
CA ASP A 85 6.33 -6.77 11.68
C ASP A 85 4.81 -6.61 11.98
N GLU A 86 4.41 -5.59 12.74
CA GLU A 86 3.00 -5.24 12.91
C GLU A 86 2.47 -4.38 11.75
N THR A 87 1.17 -4.52 11.44
CA THR A 87 0.49 -3.81 10.34
C THR A 87 -0.58 -2.83 10.87
N PRO A 88 -0.18 -1.75 11.56
CA PRO A 88 -1.11 -0.79 12.16
C PRO A 88 -1.99 -0.17 11.08
N ALA A 89 -3.31 -0.21 11.30
CA ALA A 89 -4.29 0.31 10.36
C ALA A 89 -4.14 1.83 10.18
N ILE A 90 -4.32 2.30 8.94
CA ILE A 90 -4.41 3.73 8.64
C ILE A 90 -5.88 4.12 8.52
N GLU A 91 -6.25 5.27 9.07
CA GLU A 91 -7.60 5.82 8.84
C GLU A 91 -7.79 6.11 7.35
N SER A 92 -8.91 5.66 6.78
CA SER A 92 -9.23 5.94 5.38
C SER A 92 -9.34 7.44 5.15
N PHE A 93 -8.60 7.94 4.16
CA PHE A 93 -8.62 9.34 3.73
C PHE A 93 -8.98 9.49 2.25
N TRP A 94 -9.45 8.40 1.64
CA TRP A 94 -9.96 8.33 0.29
C TRP A 94 -11.45 8.00 0.34
N GLU A 95 -12.18 8.43 -0.70
CA GLU A 95 -13.62 8.18 -0.89
C GLU A 95 -13.86 6.98 -1.80
#